data_AF-N1ZQC2-F1
#
_entry.id   AF-N1ZQC2-F1
#
_cell.length_a   1.000
_cell.length_b   1.000
_cell.length_c   1.000
_cell.angle_alpha   90.00
_cell.angle_beta   90.00
_cell.angle_gamma   90.00
#
_symmetry.space_group_name_H-M   'P 1'
#
loop_
_entity.id
_entity.type
_entity.pdbx_description
1 polymer ?
#
loop_
_entity_poly.entity_id
_entity_poly.type
_entity_poly.pdbx_seq_one_letter_code
_entity_poly.pdbx_strand_id
1 'polypeptide(L)'
;MKYTDFEKDIADFDNGRYEARLHRDAEKEKHHQVDVYDKKKKRTIASIAGDDTNILQQDLGMPTKLGEMITDYAYTPLDERMADEIPADDIHNNTER
;
A
#
# COMPACT_ATOMS: atom_id res chain seq x y z
N MET A 1 6.56 6.64 -4.24
CA MET A 1 7.00 5.26 -3.94
C MET A 1 6.00 4.25 -4.48
N LYS A 2 6.46 3.26 -5.26
CA LYS A 2 5.61 2.20 -5.82
C LYS A 2 5.24 1.15 -4.77
N TYR A 3 4.12 0.45 -4.93
CA TYR A 3 3.74 -0.67 -4.06
C TYR A 3 4.84 -1.73 -3.96
N THR A 4 5.46 -2.09 -5.08
CA THR A 4 6.51 -3.12 -5.17
C THR A 4 7.77 -2.75 -4.40
N ASP A 5 8.12 -1.46 -4.32
CA ASP A 5 9.25 -0.98 -3.52
C ASP A 5 8.86 -0.93 -2.04
N PHE A 6 7.65 -0.43 -1.73
CA PHE A 6 7.12 -0.41 -0.37
C PHE A 6 7.02 -1.82 0.25
N GLU A 7 6.54 -2.80 -0.50
CA GLU A 7 6.43 -4.19 -0.06
C GLU A 7 7.80 -4.77 0.32
N LYS A 8 8.83 -4.51 -0.50
CA LYS A 8 10.20 -4.94 -0.22
C LYS A 8 10.76 -4.25 1.02
N ASP A 9 10.61 -2.93 1.11
CA ASP A 9 11.11 -2.15 2.24
C ASP A 9 10.47 -2.61 3.56
N ILE A 10 9.16 -2.90 3.57
CA ILE A 10 8.45 -3.45 4.72
C ILE A 10 8.92 -4.87 5.06
N ALA A 11 9.15 -5.71 4.06
CA ALA A 11 9.64 -7.08 4.26
C ALA A 11 11.09 -7.10 4.79
N ASP A 12 11.95 -6.20 4.32
CA ASP A 12 13.33 -6.08 4.77
C ASP A 12 13.44 -5.43 6.16
N PHE A 13 12.38 -4.75 6.60
CA PHE A 13 12.30 -4.17 7.94
C PHE A 13 12.23 -5.26 9.04
N ASP A 14 13.08 -5.13 10.07
CA ASP A 14 13.13 -6.04 11.23
C ASP A 14 13.18 -7.53 10.82
N ASN A 15 14.02 -7.84 9.82
CA ASN A 15 14.35 -9.20 9.39
C ASN A 15 13.11 -10.04 8.99
N GLY A 16 12.24 -9.50 8.14
CA GLY A 16 11.08 -10.24 7.62
C GLY A 16 9.86 -10.23 8.52
N ARG A 17 9.87 -9.50 9.64
CA ARG A 17 8.78 -9.50 10.62
C ARG A 17 7.48 -8.91 10.06
N TYR A 18 7.60 -7.90 9.21
CA TYR A 18 6.44 -7.20 8.66
C TYR A 18 6.20 -7.63 7.21
N GLU A 19 4.98 -7.40 6.74
CA GLU A 19 4.53 -7.73 5.40
C GLU A 19 3.50 -6.70 4.97
N ALA A 20 3.70 -6.09 3.81
CA ALA A 20 2.66 -5.32 3.15
C ALA A 20 1.76 -6.27 2.36
N ARG A 21 0.45 -6.07 2.44
CA ARG A 21 -0.55 -6.85 1.73
C ARG A 21 -1.47 -5.92 0.99
N LEU A 22 -1.50 -6.07 -0.33
CA LEU A 22 -2.49 -5.41 -1.14
C LEU A 22 -3.79 -6.21 -1.20
N HIS A 23 -4.87 -5.57 -0.77
CA HIS A 23 -6.23 -6.03 -0.96
C HIS A 23 -6.83 -5.32 -2.17
N ARG A 24 -7.25 -6.10 -3.16
CA ARG A 24 -8.01 -5.62 -4.33
C ARG A 24 -9.46 -6.05 -4.18
N ASP A 25 -10.37 -5.10 -4.25
CA ASP A 25 -11.79 -5.40 -4.36
C ASP A 25 -12.13 -5.59 -5.85
N ALA A 26 -12.39 -6.83 -6.26
CA ALA A 26 -12.67 -7.16 -7.66
C ALA A 26 -13.95 -6.49 -8.20
N GLU A 27 -14.85 -6.07 -7.31
CA GLU A 27 -16.10 -5.39 -7.69
C GLU A 27 -15.92 -3.87 -7.80
N LYS A 28 -14.78 -3.34 -7.34
CA LYS A 28 -14.52 -1.90 -7.26
C LYS A 28 -13.10 -1.60 -7.69
N GLU A 29 -12.91 -1.31 -8.98
CA GLU A 29 -11.63 -0.97 -9.63
C GLU A 29 -10.78 0.11 -8.92
N LYS A 30 -11.38 0.90 -8.02
CA LYS A 30 -10.73 2.01 -7.30
C LYS A 30 -10.50 1.75 -5.82
N HIS A 31 -10.97 0.63 -5.27
CA HIS A 31 -10.82 0.32 -3.86
C HIS A 31 -9.63 -0.62 -3.68
N HIS A 32 -8.45 -0.03 -3.63
CA HIS A 32 -7.23 -0.71 -3.22
C HIS A 32 -6.99 -0.39 -1.74
N GLN A 33 -6.63 -1.39 -0.95
CA GLN A 33 -6.23 -1.16 0.44
C GLN A 33 -4.91 -1.87 0.68
N VAL A 34 -3.95 -1.16 1.26
CA VAL A 34 -2.67 -1.75 1.67
C VAL A 34 -2.64 -1.89 3.17
N ASP A 35 -2.48 -3.12 3.64
CA ASP A 35 -2.34 -3.44 5.06
C ASP A 35 -0.90 -3.82 5.39
N VAL A 36 -0.40 -3.37 6.54
CA VAL A 36 0.87 -3.83 7.10
C VAL A 36 0.59 -4.81 8.22
N TYR A 37 1.11 -6.02 8.09
CA TYR A 37 0.90 -7.13 9.01
C TYR A 37 2.16 -7.42 9.82
N ASP A 38 2.05 -7.46 11.15
CA ASP A 38 3.12 -7.94 12.05
C ASP A 38 3.00 -9.47 12.19
N LYS A 39 3.91 -10.22 11.56
CA LYS A 39 3.91 -11.70 11.62
C LYS A 39 4.15 -12.23 13.02
N LYS A 40 4.91 -11.50 13.85
CA LYS A 40 5.20 -11.89 15.23
C LYS A 40 3.96 -11.74 16.11
N LYS A 41 3.21 -10.65 15.96
CA LYS A 41 1.96 -10.39 16.70
C LYS A 41 0.72 -11.00 16.04
N LYS A 42 0.84 -11.49 14.82
CA LYS A 42 -0.22 -12.04 13.98
C LYS A 42 -1.41 -11.09 13.78
N ARG A 43 -1.14 -9.79 13.59
CA ARG A 43 -2.19 -8.77 13.41
C ARG A 43 -1.78 -7.69 12.42
N THR A 44 -2.78 -7.05 11.81
CA THR A 44 -2.61 -5.80 11.07
C THR A 44 -2.30 -4.68 12.05
N ILE A 45 -1.27 -3.89 11.74
CA ILE A 45 -0.78 -2.78 12.57
C ILE A 45 -0.92 -1.43 11.85
N ALA A 46 -1.13 -1.46 10.54
CA ALA A 46 -1.47 -0.29 9.77
C ALA A 46 -2.32 -0.65 8.56
N SER A 47 -3.18 0.28 8.14
CA SER A 47 -4.02 0.17 6.95
C SER A 47 -4.02 1.50 6.22
N ILE A 48 -3.90 1.43 4.89
CA ILE A 48 -3.79 2.57 3.99
C ILE A 48 -4.86 2.41 2.92
N ALA A 49 -5.88 3.27 2.97
CA ALA A 49 -6.87 3.33 1.90
C ALA A 49 -6.22 3.87 0.63
N GLY A 50 -6.48 3.23 -0.50
CA GLY A 50 -6.05 3.62 -1.84
C GLY A 50 -7.14 4.34 -2.62
N ASP A 51 -8.04 5.05 -1.92
CA ASP A 51 -8.99 5.98 -2.53
C ASP A 51 -8.51 7.44 -2.37
N ASP A 52 -9.27 8.40 -2.91
CA ASP A 52 -8.96 9.84 -2.83
C ASP A 52 -8.87 10.37 -1.39
N THR A 53 -9.35 9.57 -0.41
CA THR A 53 -9.31 9.89 1.00
C THR A 53 -8.32 8.94 1.67
N ASN A 54 -7.02 9.19 1.50
CA ASN A 54 -5.95 8.42 2.15
C ASN A 54 -6.16 8.36 3.69
N ILE A 55 -6.89 7.34 4.16
CA ILE A 55 -7.08 7.08 5.58
C ILE A 55 -5.93 6.18 6.00
N LEU A 56 -5.06 6.74 6.84
CA LEU A 56 -3.97 6.03 7.48
C LEU A 56 -4.37 5.66 8.91
N GLN A 57 -4.43 4.36 9.19
CA GLN A 57 -4.54 3.84 10.55
C GLN A 57 -3.20 3.23 10.95
N GLN A 58 -2.71 3.51 12.15
CA GLN A 58 -1.43 3.02 12.66
C GLN A 58 -1.53 2.68 14.16
N ASP A 59 -0.94 1.55 14.55
CA ASP A 59 -0.74 1.16 15.94
C ASP A 59 0.26 2.09 16.65
N LEU A 60 -0.12 2.62 17.83
CA LEU A 60 0.72 3.49 18.68
C LEU A 60 2.04 2.83 19.16
N GLY A 61 2.16 1.51 19.06
CA GLY A 61 3.32 0.73 19.52
C GLY A 61 4.26 0.28 18.41
N MET A 62 4.17 0.87 17.22
CA MET A 62 5.06 0.55 16.10
C MET A 62 6.41 1.26 16.23
N PRO A 63 7.50 0.67 15.68
CA PRO A 63 8.75 1.38 15.53
C PRO A 63 8.58 2.67 14.72
N THR A 64 9.17 3.77 15.17
CA THR A 64 9.05 5.09 14.50
C THR A 64 9.41 5.03 13.02
N LYS A 65 10.54 4.38 12.70
CA LYS A 65 11.01 4.23 11.31
C LYS A 65 10.01 3.46 10.43
N LEU A 66 9.32 2.46 10.98
CA LEU A 66 8.26 1.75 10.27
C LEU A 66 7.06 2.69 10.03
N GLY A 67 6.69 3.48 11.04
CA GLY A 67 5.63 4.48 10.93
C GLY A 67 5.92 5.56 9.87
N GLU A 68 7.17 6.03 9.80
CA GLU A 68 7.64 6.97 8.76
C GLU A 68 7.51 6.36 7.37
N MET A 69 8.01 5.14 7.16
CA MET A 69 7.92 4.45 5.86
C MET A 69 6.46 4.26 5.40
N ILE A 70 5.57 3.87 6.32
CA ILE A 70 4.14 3.74 6.05
C ILE A 70 3.53 5.10 5.70
N THR A 71 3.93 6.16 6.37
CA THR A 71 3.46 7.52 6.12
C THR A 71 3.91 8.01 4.75
N ASP A 72 5.19 7.83 4.41
CA ASP A 72 5.76 8.22 3.11
C ASP A 72 5.03 7.52 1.96
N TYR A 73 4.73 6.22 2.12
CA TYR A 73 3.90 5.51 1.16
C TYR A 73 2.45 6.06 1.15
N ALA A 74 1.82 6.27 2.30
CA ALA A 74 0.45 6.78 2.43
C ALA A 74 0.24 8.24 1.98
N TYR A 75 1.30 8.99 1.70
CA TYR A 75 1.24 10.32 1.08
C TYR A 75 1.82 10.36 -0.34
N THR A 76 2.32 9.24 -0.87
CA THR A 76 2.68 9.13 -2.29
C THR A 76 1.40 9.28 -3.15
N PRO A 77 1.39 10.00 -4.28
CA PRO A 77 0.23 10.02 -5.18
C PRO A 77 -0.27 8.62 -5.61
N LEU A 78 -1.59 8.42 -5.71
CA LEU A 78 -2.18 7.09 -5.95
C LEU A 78 -1.74 6.49 -7.30
N ASP A 79 -1.64 7.31 -8.33
CA ASP A 79 -1.11 6.99 -9.65
C ASP A 79 0.33 6.48 -9.60
N GLU A 80 1.15 7.02 -8.70
CA GLU A 80 2.53 6.58 -8.50
C GLU A 80 2.60 5.28 -7.67
N ARG A 81 1.74 5.10 -6.67
CA ARG A 81 1.67 3.85 -5.87
C ARG A 81 1.29 2.64 -6.72
N MET A 82 0.30 2.83 -7.60
CA MET A 82 -0.30 1.78 -8.44
C MET A 82 0.36 1.68 -9.83
N ALA A 83 1.46 2.40 -10.08
CA ALA A 83 2.08 2.49 -11.40
C ALA A 83 2.51 1.13 -12.01
N ASP A 84 2.85 0.14 -11.17
CA ASP A 84 3.20 -1.23 -11.61
C ASP A 84 2.02 -2.21 -11.55
N GLU A 85 0.87 -1.75 -11.05
CA GLU A 85 -0.32 -2.54 -10.75
C GLU A 85 -1.45 -2.33 -11.77
N ILE A 86 -1.45 -1.19 -12.47
CA ILE A 86 -2.33 -0.93 -13.59
C ILE A 86 -1.78 -1.72 -14.78
N PRO A 87 -2.47 -2.74 -15.31
CA PRO A 87 -2.08 -3.32 -16.59
C PRO A 87 -2.03 -2.20 -17.61
N ALA A 88 -0.92 -2.10 -18.34
CA ALA A 88 -0.65 -1.02 -19.31
C ALA A 88 -1.74 -0.84 -20.39
N ASP A 89 -2.69 -1.78 -20.50
CA ASP A 89 -3.80 -1.78 -21.45
C ASP A 89 -4.96 -0.82 -21.13
N ASP A 90 -5.11 -0.31 -19.90
CA ASP A 90 -6.29 0.50 -19.55
C ASP A 90 -6.08 2.03 -19.60
N ILE A 91 -4.87 2.50 -19.86
CA ILE A 91 -4.62 3.96 -20.02
C ILE A 91 -4.78 4.42 -21.49
N HIS A 92 -5.01 3.52 -22.44
CA HIS A 92 -5.13 3.86 -23.87
C HIS A 92 -6.45 3.49 -24.58
N ASN A 93 -7.50 3.08 -23.88
CA ASN A 93 -8.80 2.77 -24.52
C ASN A 93 -9.92 3.76 -24.20
N ASN A 94 -9.61 5.06 -24.14
CA ASN A 94 -10.67 6.06 -24.24
C ASN A 94 -10.24 7.32 -24.99
N THR A 95 -9.78 7.18 -26.23
CA THR A 95 -9.96 8.21 -27.28
C THR A 95 -9.91 7.53 -28.65
N GLU A 96 -10.83 7.93 -29.55
CA GLU A 96 -11.10 7.39 -30.91
C GLU A 96 -12.02 6.15 -30.88
N ARG A 97 -13.31 6.18 -31.27
CA ARG A 97 -13.99 6.99 -32.28
C ARG A 97 -15.51 6.99 -32.07
#